data_AF-A0A2K6GMC5-F1
#
_entry.id   AF-A0A2K6GMC5-F1
#
_cell.length_a   1.000
_cell.length_b   1.000
_cell.length_c   1.000
_cell.angle_alpha   90.00
_cell.angle_beta   90.00
_cell.angle_gamma   90.00
#
_symmetry.space_group_name_H-M   'P 1'
#
loop_
_entity.id
_entity.type
_entity.pdbx_description
1 polymer ?
#
loop_
_entity_poly.entity_id
_entity_poly.type
_entity_poly.pdbx_seq_one_letter_code
_entity_poly.pdbx_strand_id
1 'polypeptide(L)'
;TAVMQELFHTPACRLDSFVTQWLQPCREWKEEVQEVVRTVEQLLRQEHFQGEHGLDQEVRVLKVVKVGSFGNGTVLRSTREVELVVFLGCFRSFQEEAKYHRDVLRLLWKKVWCSQDLLALGLKDPRVAQGVPDALVFTIRTQRTREPITVTILPAYRALGPSVPNSQLPPEVYVSLIEACGDPGNFFPSFSELQKNFVKYRPTKLKSLLRLIKHWYQERARDIEVTVERWGFPDLTLWVNPYESIKTIKEKIQGSAAYSGLQRLSFQEPGSERQLLKSRSCLADYGIFFNSRISRLETVSTEIQVFVKKHDGGSHAYAIELNSVVWALKRQIEYRQGLPTKQQQLQFQGEVLHDSQRLGYYGIQDSDTLVLSVKAQFPAS
;
A
#
# COMPACT_ATOMS: atom_id res chain seq x y z
N THR A 1 9.61 -29.70 -11.51
CA THR A 1 9.36 -28.43 -10.79
C THR A 1 8.30 -27.67 -11.56
N ALA A 2 7.04 -27.70 -11.12
CA ALA A 2 5.97 -26.97 -11.79
C ALA A 2 6.17 -25.48 -11.53
N VAL A 3 6.36 -24.69 -12.59
CA VAL A 3 6.36 -23.22 -12.52
C VAL A 3 5.06 -22.81 -11.86
N MET A 4 5.13 -22.03 -10.76
CA MET A 4 3.93 -21.52 -10.10
C MET A 4 3.12 -20.76 -11.14
N GLN A 5 1.93 -21.26 -11.47
CA GLN A 5 1.03 -20.51 -12.33
C GLN A 5 0.67 -19.22 -11.58
N GLU A 6 0.81 -18.08 -12.25
CA GLU A 6 0.51 -16.79 -11.64
C GLU A 6 -0.99 -16.49 -11.78
N LEU A 7 -1.57 -15.86 -10.76
CA LEU A 7 -3.00 -15.53 -10.77
C LEU A 7 -3.39 -14.71 -12.01
N PHE A 8 -2.58 -13.71 -12.37
CA PHE A 8 -2.85 -12.82 -13.51
C PHE A 8 -2.82 -13.50 -14.88
N HIS A 9 -2.07 -14.60 -15.02
CA HIS A 9 -2.03 -15.40 -16.25
C HIS A 9 -3.11 -16.50 -16.28
N THR A 10 -3.99 -16.54 -15.28
CA THR A 10 -5.07 -17.51 -15.20
C THR A 10 -6.37 -16.90 -15.73
N PRO A 11 -6.91 -17.41 -16.86
CA PRO A 11 -8.22 -17.02 -17.37
C PRO A 11 -9.32 -17.15 -16.33
N ALA A 12 -10.32 -16.27 -16.37
CA ALA A 12 -11.44 -16.26 -15.43
C ALA A 12 -12.13 -17.64 -15.29
N CYS A 13 -12.30 -18.36 -16.41
CA CYS A 13 -12.90 -19.70 -16.44
C CYS A 13 -12.07 -20.78 -15.72
N ARG A 14 -10.79 -20.53 -15.42
CA ARG A 14 -9.87 -21.47 -14.73
C ARG A 14 -9.60 -21.10 -13.27
N LEU A 15 -10.19 -20.02 -12.74
CA LEU A 15 -9.94 -19.56 -11.37
C LEU A 15 -10.30 -20.61 -10.31
N ASP A 16 -11.34 -21.41 -10.53
CA ASP A 16 -11.69 -22.51 -9.62
C ASP A 16 -10.63 -23.61 -9.55
N SER A 17 -10.07 -23.95 -10.72
CA SER A 17 -8.97 -24.91 -10.81
C SER A 17 -7.72 -24.33 -10.12
N PHE A 18 -7.46 -23.03 -10.33
CA PHE A 18 -6.36 -22.34 -9.69
C PHE A 18 -6.44 -22.37 -8.15
N VAL A 19 -7.60 -22.05 -7.58
CA VAL A 19 -7.82 -22.13 -6.13
C VAL A 19 -7.53 -23.53 -5.60
N THR A 20 -8.07 -24.56 -6.27
CA THR A 20 -7.94 -25.96 -5.82
C THR A 20 -6.51 -26.48 -5.93
N GLN A 21 -5.81 -26.17 -7.02
CA GLN A 21 -4.49 -26.73 -7.31
C GLN A 21 -3.34 -25.97 -6.62
N TRP A 22 -3.47 -24.64 -6.49
CA TRP A 22 -2.39 -23.76 -6.07
C TRP A 22 -2.62 -23.11 -4.70
N LEU A 23 -3.87 -22.73 -4.38
CA LEU A 23 -4.15 -22.00 -3.14
C LEU A 23 -4.55 -22.88 -1.96
N GLN A 24 -5.23 -24.00 -2.19
CA GLN A 24 -5.63 -24.89 -1.10
C GLN A 24 -4.41 -25.67 -0.56
N PRO A 25 -4.19 -25.67 0.77
CA PRO A 25 -3.18 -26.54 1.37
C PRO A 25 -3.60 -28.00 1.20
N CYS A 26 -2.64 -28.91 1.02
CA CYS A 26 -2.93 -30.33 1.06
C CYS A 26 -3.40 -30.76 2.45
N ARG A 27 -4.18 -31.85 2.49
CA ARG A 27 -4.82 -32.32 3.72
C ARG A 27 -3.78 -32.77 4.74
N GLU A 28 -2.76 -33.49 4.30
CA GLU A 28 -1.72 -34.09 5.11
C GLU A 28 -0.91 -33.00 5.84
N TRP A 29 -0.50 -31.95 5.11
CA TRP A 29 0.20 -30.82 5.70
C TRP A 29 -0.66 -30.08 6.73
N LYS A 30 -1.95 -29.88 6.44
CA LYS A 30 -2.86 -29.23 7.38
C LYS A 30 -3.03 -30.05 8.66
N GLU A 31 -3.12 -31.36 8.56
CA GLU A 31 -3.19 -32.28 9.72
C GLU A 31 -1.90 -32.19 10.55
N GLU A 32 -0.74 -32.13 9.90
CA GLU A 32 0.56 -31.97 10.54
C GLU A 32 0.67 -30.65 11.34
N VAL A 33 0.23 -29.53 10.75
CA VAL A 33 0.17 -28.23 11.46
C VAL A 33 -0.81 -28.29 12.63
N GLN A 34 -1.96 -28.95 12.47
CA GLN A 34 -2.93 -29.10 13.55
C GLN A 34 -2.40 -29.93 14.72
N GLU A 35 -1.51 -30.87 14.47
CA GLU A 35 -0.88 -31.69 15.51
C GLU A 35 0.06 -30.86 16.39
N VAL A 36 0.97 -30.10 15.79
CA VAL A 36 1.89 -29.25 16.58
C VAL A 36 1.16 -28.14 17.33
N VAL A 37 0.09 -27.58 16.75
CA VAL A 37 -0.77 -26.61 17.42
C VAL A 37 -1.52 -27.24 18.60
N ARG A 38 -1.86 -28.54 18.51
CA ARG A 38 -2.49 -29.25 19.63
C ARG A 38 -1.55 -29.36 20.82
N THR A 39 -0.25 -29.57 20.61
CA THR A 39 0.76 -29.53 21.66
C THR A 39 0.82 -28.16 22.36
N VAL A 40 0.79 -27.08 21.59
CA VAL A 40 0.70 -25.71 22.14
C VAL A 40 -0.58 -25.52 22.96
N GLU A 41 -1.74 -25.95 22.42
CA GLU A 41 -3.02 -25.86 23.13
C GLU A 41 -3.04 -26.68 24.43
N GLN A 42 -2.36 -27.83 24.47
CA GLN A 42 -2.23 -28.67 25.66
C GLN A 42 -1.33 -28.01 26.71
N LEU A 43 -0.15 -27.52 26.31
CA LEU A 43 0.76 -26.78 27.19
C LEU A 43 0.05 -25.62 27.89
N LEU A 44 -0.71 -24.82 27.14
CA LEU A 44 -1.43 -23.67 27.67
C LEU A 44 -2.54 -24.06 28.65
N ARG A 45 -3.14 -25.24 28.51
CA ARG A 45 -4.28 -25.68 29.37
C ARG A 45 -3.85 -26.45 30.61
N GLN A 46 -2.75 -27.18 30.56
CA GLN A 46 -2.37 -28.12 31.63
C GLN A 46 -1.64 -27.46 32.80
N GLU A 47 -0.99 -26.31 32.57
CA GLU A 47 -0.15 -25.69 33.60
C GLU A 47 -0.78 -24.45 34.22
N HIS A 48 -0.73 -24.40 35.55
CA HIS A 48 -1.06 -23.22 36.33
C HIS A 48 0.09 -22.20 36.24
N PHE A 49 -0.24 -20.94 36.02
CA PHE A 49 0.72 -19.84 35.96
C PHE A 49 0.76 -19.16 37.33
N GLN A 50 1.93 -19.08 37.96
CA GLN A 50 2.08 -18.24 39.16
C GLN A 50 1.99 -16.77 38.75
N GLY A 51 1.03 -16.03 39.29
CA GLY A 51 0.85 -14.62 39.00
C GLY A 51 1.99 -13.78 39.58
N GLU A 52 2.44 -12.78 38.81
CA GLU A 52 3.37 -11.74 39.25
C GLU A 52 2.63 -10.38 39.23
N HIS A 53 3.11 -9.38 39.99
CA HIS A 53 2.65 -7.98 39.90
C HIS A 53 1.15 -7.70 40.14
N GLY A 54 0.53 -8.38 41.10
CA GLY A 54 -0.86 -8.13 41.51
C GLY A 54 -1.91 -8.83 40.65
N LEU A 55 -1.50 -9.72 39.75
CA LEU A 55 -2.34 -10.76 39.19
C LEU A 55 -2.74 -11.80 40.25
N ASP A 56 -3.83 -12.52 40.02
CA ASP A 56 -4.25 -13.64 40.87
C ASP A 56 -3.08 -14.61 41.11
N GLN A 57 -2.99 -15.16 42.34
CA GLN A 57 -1.90 -16.06 42.75
C GLN A 57 -1.74 -17.27 41.80
N GLU A 58 -2.82 -17.65 41.13
CA GLU A 58 -2.86 -18.69 40.10
C GLU A 58 -3.65 -18.19 38.88
N VAL A 59 -2.94 -17.83 37.81
CA VAL A 59 -3.56 -17.48 36.53
C VAL A 59 -3.90 -18.77 35.78
N ARG A 60 -5.17 -18.94 35.38
CA ARG A 60 -5.66 -20.11 34.65
C ARG A 60 -6.10 -19.76 33.23
N VAL A 61 -5.80 -20.63 32.28
CA VAL A 61 -6.32 -20.54 30.91
C VAL A 61 -7.72 -21.15 30.87
N LEU A 62 -8.72 -20.29 30.66
CA LEU A 62 -10.12 -20.68 30.59
C LEU A 62 -10.47 -21.35 29.26
N LYS A 63 -9.89 -20.85 28.16
CA LYS A 63 -10.20 -21.30 26.80
C LYS A 63 -9.10 -20.90 25.83
N VAL A 64 -8.82 -21.77 24.86
CA VAL A 64 -7.93 -21.45 23.73
C VAL A 64 -8.72 -21.60 22.44
N VAL A 65 -8.65 -20.60 21.58
CA VAL A 65 -9.37 -20.54 20.30
C VAL A 65 -8.39 -20.31 19.16
N LYS A 66 -8.40 -21.19 18.17
CA LYS A 66 -7.76 -20.95 16.87
C LYS A 66 -8.53 -19.89 16.09
N VAL A 67 -7.85 -18.83 15.69
CA VAL A 67 -8.41 -17.70 14.95
C VAL A 67 -7.68 -17.53 13.61
N GLY A 68 -7.87 -16.39 12.95
CA GLY A 68 -7.29 -16.13 11.64
C GLY A 68 -7.67 -17.18 10.59
N SER A 69 -6.75 -17.40 9.65
CA SER A 69 -6.94 -18.28 8.49
C SER A 69 -7.27 -19.73 8.87
N PHE A 70 -6.61 -20.25 9.91
CA PHE A 70 -6.83 -21.62 10.41
C PHE A 70 -8.15 -21.76 11.14
N GLY A 71 -8.56 -20.76 11.93
CA GLY A 71 -9.83 -20.76 12.65
C GLY A 71 -11.06 -20.65 11.74
N ASN A 72 -10.98 -19.81 10.71
CA ASN A 72 -12.11 -19.53 9.81
C ASN A 72 -12.18 -20.42 8.56
N GLY A 73 -11.15 -21.26 8.32
CA GLY A 73 -11.12 -22.18 7.20
C GLY A 73 -10.77 -21.52 5.86
N THR A 74 -9.94 -20.47 5.87
CA THR A 74 -9.43 -19.76 4.69
C THR A 74 -7.90 -19.86 4.55
N VAL A 75 -7.29 -20.89 5.14
CA VAL A 75 -5.84 -21.19 5.01
C VAL A 75 -5.45 -21.29 3.54
N LEU A 76 -4.31 -20.66 3.19
CA LEU A 76 -3.63 -20.76 1.90
C LEU A 76 -2.45 -21.72 2.00
N ARG A 77 -2.04 -22.31 0.88
CA ARG A 77 -0.83 -23.16 0.80
C ARG A 77 0.43 -22.42 1.26
N SER A 78 0.52 -21.11 1.03
CA SER A 78 1.62 -20.24 1.47
C SER A 78 1.53 -19.82 2.95
N THR A 79 0.42 -20.10 3.64
CA THR A 79 0.26 -19.68 5.04
C THR A 79 1.27 -20.42 5.91
N ARG A 80 2.01 -19.66 6.74
CA ARG A 80 2.98 -20.19 7.70
C ARG A 80 2.73 -19.70 9.12
N GLU A 81 1.58 -19.08 9.36
CA GLU A 81 1.22 -18.52 10.66
C GLU A 81 -0.09 -19.11 11.19
N VAL A 82 -0.11 -19.41 12.49
CA VAL A 82 -1.28 -19.84 13.25
C VAL A 82 -1.51 -18.87 14.41
N GLU A 83 -2.70 -18.30 14.46
CA GLU A 83 -3.10 -17.38 15.52
C GLU A 83 -3.98 -18.09 16.55
N LEU A 84 -3.64 -17.92 17.83
CA LEU A 84 -4.34 -18.46 18.98
C LEU A 84 -4.75 -17.32 19.91
N VAL A 85 -6.04 -17.27 20.26
CA VAL A 85 -6.54 -16.41 21.34
C VAL A 85 -6.67 -17.24 22.61
N VAL A 86 -6.10 -16.73 23.70
CA VAL A 86 -6.04 -17.40 25.00
C VAL A 86 -6.82 -16.57 26.01
N PHE A 87 -7.97 -17.09 26.41
CA PHE A 87 -8.82 -16.47 27.43
C PHE A 87 -8.33 -16.84 28.81
N LEU A 88 -8.07 -15.84 29.66
CA LEU A 88 -7.45 -16.01 30.97
C LEU A 88 -8.41 -15.62 32.08
N GLY A 89 -8.35 -16.35 33.21
CA GLY A 89 -9.21 -16.12 34.36
C GLY A 89 -8.84 -14.87 35.18
N CYS A 90 -7.62 -14.37 35.01
CA CYS A 90 -7.12 -13.18 35.71
C CYS A 90 -7.61 -11.86 35.10
N PHE A 91 -8.28 -11.90 33.94
CA PHE A 91 -8.91 -10.72 33.37
C PHE A 91 -10.41 -10.79 33.67
N ARG A 92 -10.91 -9.81 34.43
CA ARG A 92 -12.33 -9.68 34.80
C ARG A 92 -13.01 -8.53 34.08
N SER A 93 -12.24 -7.68 33.39
CA SER A 93 -12.72 -6.55 32.60
C SER A 93 -11.73 -6.19 31.49
N PHE A 94 -12.18 -5.37 30.53
CA PHE A 94 -11.30 -4.81 29.50
C PHE A 94 -10.19 -3.92 30.10
N GLN A 95 -10.49 -3.20 31.19
CA GLN A 95 -9.53 -2.37 31.90
C GLN A 95 -8.42 -3.21 32.55
N GLU A 96 -8.77 -4.37 33.13
CA GLU A 96 -7.78 -5.30 33.67
C GLU A 96 -6.93 -5.94 32.55
N GLU A 97 -7.55 -6.33 31.43
CA GLU A 97 -6.81 -6.79 30.25
C GLU A 97 -5.78 -5.75 29.82
N ALA A 98 -6.18 -4.49 29.62
CA ALA A 98 -5.26 -3.42 29.23
C ALA A 98 -4.14 -3.19 30.25
N LYS A 99 -4.46 -3.22 31.55
CA LYS A 99 -3.50 -2.97 32.63
C LYS A 99 -2.44 -4.07 32.73
N TYR A 100 -2.85 -5.33 32.64
CA TYR A 100 -1.99 -6.49 32.90
C TYR A 100 -1.57 -7.25 31.63
N HIS A 101 -1.92 -6.76 30.44
CA HIS A 101 -1.64 -7.41 29.15
C HIS A 101 -0.19 -7.85 29.01
N ARG A 102 0.75 -6.92 29.28
CA ARG A 102 2.19 -7.16 29.17
C ARG A 102 2.73 -8.10 30.23
N ASP A 103 2.18 -8.06 31.44
CA ASP A 103 2.55 -8.99 32.51
C ASP A 103 2.20 -10.42 32.12
N VAL A 104 0.98 -10.61 31.60
CA VAL A 104 0.51 -11.90 31.09
C VAL A 104 1.36 -12.38 29.92
N LEU A 105 1.70 -11.52 28.95
CA LEU A 105 2.57 -11.90 27.84
C LEU A 105 3.95 -12.34 28.32
N ARG A 106 4.52 -11.70 29.36
CA ARG A 106 5.78 -12.14 29.97
C ARG A 106 5.66 -13.50 30.64
N LEU A 107 4.55 -13.76 31.35
CA LEU A 107 4.27 -15.07 31.95
C LEU A 107 4.16 -16.18 30.88
N LEU A 108 3.39 -15.93 29.82
CA LEU A 108 3.25 -16.84 28.68
C LEU A 108 4.61 -17.09 28.00
N TRP A 109 5.42 -16.04 27.82
CA TRP A 109 6.74 -16.14 27.23
C TRP A 109 7.68 -17.03 28.06
N LYS A 110 7.75 -16.81 29.38
CA LYS A 110 8.55 -17.64 30.31
C LYS A 110 8.17 -19.12 30.19
N LYS A 111 6.87 -19.42 30.07
CA LYS A 111 6.35 -20.78 29.93
C LYS A 111 6.71 -21.42 28.60
N VAL A 112 6.53 -20.69 27.50
CA VAL A 112 6.92 -21.18 26.17
C VAL A 112 8.41 -21.47 26.13
N TRP A 113 9.24 -20.61 26.73
CA TRP A 113 10.70 -20.78 26.78
C TRP A 113 11.15 -22.05 27.51
N CYS A 114 10.50 -22.40 28.63
CA CYS A 114 10.88 -23.53 29.46
C CYS A 114 10.24 -24.87 29.04
N SER A 115 9.38 -24.89 28.01
CA SER A 115 8.63 -26.09 27.61
C SER A 115 9.50 -27.11 26.87
N GLN A 116 9.69 -28.29 27.45
CA GLN A 116 10.42 -29.39 26.80
C GLN A 116 9.72 -29.88 25.52
N ASP A 117 8.39 -29.93 25.51
CA ASP A 117 7.62 -30.34 24.32
C ASP A 117 7.81 -29.38 23.15
N LEU A 118 7.79 -28.07 23.40
CA LEU A 118 8.03 -27.08 22.35
C LEU A 118 9.50 -27.07 21.90
N LEU A 119 10.44 -27.30 22.81
CA LEU A 119 11.86 -27.49 22.47
C LEU A 119 12.06 -28.72 21.57
N ALA A 120 11.34 -29.82 21.81
CA ALA A 120 11.34 -31.01 20.95
C ALA A 120 10.77 -30.72 19.55
N LEU A 121 9.80 -29.81 19.45
CA LEU A 121 9.29 -29.26 18.19
C LEU A 121 10.22 -28.20 17.56
N GLY A 122 11.39 -27.94 18.15
CA GLY A 122 12.39 -27.03 17.62
C GLY A 122 12.00 -25.56 17.72
N LEU A 123 11.44 -25.16 18.86
CA LEU A 123 11.12 -23.78 19.23
C LEU A 123 12.24 -22.79 18.87
N LYS A 124 11.87 -21.68 18.24
CA LYS A 124 12.75 -20.58 17.83
C LYS A 124 12.09 -19.21 18.03
N ASP A 125 12.93 -18.24 18.34
CA ASP A 125 12.62 -16.81 18.37
C ASP A 125 11.36 -16.38 19.16
N PRO A 126 11.09 -16.93 20.36
CA PRO A 126 9.97 -16.46 21.17
C PRO A 126 10.22 -15.01 21.59
N ARG A 127 9.28 -14.14 21.25
CA ARG A 127 9.35 -12.70 21.52
C ARG A 127 7.96 -12.10 21.67
N VAL A 128 7.87 -10.97 22.36
CA VAL A 128 6.66 -10.14 22.35
C VAL A 128 6.75 -9.20 21.15
N ALA A 129 5.87 -9.38 20.18
CA ALA A 129 5.72 -8.50 19.04
C ALA A 129 4.83 -7.30 19.41
N GLN A 130 5.31 -6.09 19.15
CA GLN A 130 4.56 -4.87 19.41
C GLN A 130 3.47 -4.68 18.35
N GLY A 131 2.25 -4.36 18.78
CA GLY A 131 1.10 -4.24 17.89
C GLY A 131 -0.17 -3.79 18.62
N VAL A 132 -1.31 -3.92 17.93
CA VAL A 132 -2.64 -3.57 18.46
C VAL A 132 -3.51 -4.83 18.49
N PRO A 133 -3.52 -5.60 19.61
CA PRO A 133 -2.64 -5.48 20.78
C PRO A 133 -1.29 -6.21 20.60
N ASP A 134 -0.37 -6.02 21.56
CA ASP A 134 0.88 -6.78 21.64
C ASP A 134 0.59 -8.30 21.67
N ALA A 135 1.45 -9.11 21.07
CA ALA A 135 1.26 -10.56 20.96
C ALA A 135 2.55 -11.34 21.23
N LEU A 136 2.42 -12.56 21.76
CA LEU A 136 3.56 -13.47 21.89
C LEU A 136 3.72 -14.26 20.60
N VAL A 137 4.88 -14.13 19.95
CA VAL A 137 5.17 -14.76 18.66
C VAL A 137 6.39 -15.67 18.80
N PHE A 138 6.30 -16.88 18.27
CA PHE A 138 7.43 -17.83 18.20
C PHE A 138 7.27 -18.75 16.99
N THR A 139 8.33 -19.49 16.65
CA THR A 139 8.30 -20.47 15.57
C THR A 139 8.55 -21.87 16.11
N ILE A 140 7.77 -22.85 15.65
CA ILE A 140 7.98 -24.28 15.89
C ILE A 140 8.04 -25.00 14.54
N ARG A 141 8.44 -26.27 14.54
CA ARG A 141 8.49 -27.07 13.32
C ARG A 141 7.46 -28.19 13.34
N THR A 142 6.93 -28.48 12.16
CA THR A 142 6.13 -29.66 11.92
C THR A 142 6.97 -30.94 12.10
N GLN A 143 6.32 -32.05 12.47
CA GLN A 143 7.06 -33.25 12.87
C GLN A 143 7.71 -34.01 11.71
N ARG A 144 6.98 -34.18 10.60
CA ARG A 144 7.37 -34.97 9.43
C ARG A 144 8.15 -34.13 8.43
N THR A 145 7.62 -32.98 8.03
CA THR A 145 8.18 -32.12 6.99
C THR A 145 9.25 -31.15 7.53
N ARG A 146 9.33 -30.98 8.86
CA ARG A 146 10.24 -30.04 9.54
C ARG A 146 10.08 -28.59 9.04
N GLU A 147 8.93 -28.25 8.47
CA GLU A 147 8.61 -26.91 8.02
C GLU A 147 8.39 -25.98 9.22
N PRO A 148 8.93 -24.74 9.18
CA PRO A 148 8.69 -23.76 10.23
C PRO A 148 7.26 -23.20 10.16
N ILE A 149 6.60 -23.15 11.32
CA ILE A 149 5.28 -22.55 11.53
C ILE A 149 5.41 -21.51 12.64
N THR A 150 5.05 -20.29 12.33
CA THR A 150 4.92 -19.20 13.29
C THR A 150 3.61 -19.35 14.05
N VAL A 151 3.66 -19.25 15.37
CA VAL A 151 2.50 -19.25 16.25
C VAL A 151 2.44 -17.90 16.95
N THR A 152 1.27 -17.27 16.87
CA THR A 152 0.97 -15.98 17.48
C THR A 152 -0.09 -16.19 18.56
N ILE A 153 0.22 -15.82 19.80
CA ILE A 153 -0.66 -15.95 20.97
C ILE A 153 -1.11 -14.56 21.42
N LEU A 154 -2.43 -14.39 21.49
CA LEU A 154 -3.12 -13.19 21.94
C LEU A 154 -3.88 -13.49 23.24
N PRO A 155 -3.44 -12.98 24.40
CA PRO A 155 -4.22 -13.08 25.62
C PRO A 155 -5.46 -12.17 25.54
N ALA A 156 -6.58 -12.58 26.17
CA ALA A 156 -7.85 -11.87 26.05
C ALA A 156 -8.74 -12.02 27.28
N TYR A 157 -9.51 -10.98 27.61
CA TYR A 157 -10.63 -11.06 28.54
C TYR A 157 -11.78 -11.87 27.90
N ARG A 158 -12.36 -12.78 28.68
CA ARG A 158 -13.52 -13.55 28.25
C ARG A 158 -14.81 -12.75 28.43
N ALA A 159 -14.99 -11.72 27.61
CA ALA A 159 -16.20 -10.90 27.58
C ALA A 159 -17.45 -11.71 27.15
N LEU A 160 -17.25 -12.78 26.39
CA LEU A 160 -18.32 -13.63 25.88
C LEU A 160 -18.51 -14.85 26.80
N GLY A 161 -19.68 -14.95 27.41
CA GLY A 161 -20.12 -16.15 28.11
C GLY A 161 -20.21 -17.37 27.18
N PRO A 162 -20.57 -18.56 27.69
CA PRO A 162 -20.89 -19.71 26.84
C PRO A 162 -22.14 -19.40 25.99
N SER A 163 -21.94 -18.77 24.84
CA SER A 163 -23.02 -18.41 23.92
C SER A 163 -23.11 -19.38 22.74
N VAL A 164 -24.33 -19.53 22.23
CA VAL A 164 -24.60 -20.28 20.99
C VAL A 164 -23.98 -19.53 19.83
N PRO A 165 -23.36 -20.19 18.84
CA PRO A 165 -22.83 -19.52 17.66
C PRO A 165 -23.89 -18.63 17.00
N ASN A 166 -23.55 -17.35 16.78
CA ASN A 166 -24.39 -16.33 16.15
C ASN A 166 -25.57 -15.77 17.00
N SER A 167 -25.58 -15.96 18.32
CA SER A 167 -26.53 -15.24 19.18
C SER A 167 -26.17 -13.75 19.28
N GLN A 168 -27.19 -12.89 19.35
CA GLN A 168 -27.00 -11.47 19.61
C GLN A 168 -26.38 -11.27 21.00
N LEU A 169 -25.34 -10.44 21.09
CA LEU A 169 -24.69 -10.16 22.36
C LEU A 169 -25.52 -9.17 23.20
N PRO A 170 -25.50 -9.31 24.54
CA PRO A 170 -26.02 -8.27 25.43
C PRO A 170 -25.32 -6.92 25.13
N PRO A 171 -26.07 -5.83 24.88
CA PRO A 171 -25.50 -4.52 24.57
C PRO A 171 -24.50 -4.02 25.63
N GLU A 172 -24.65 -4.45 26.88
CA GLU A 172 -23.83 -4.09 28.03
C GLU A 172 -22.35 -4.46 27.82
N VAL A 173 -22.07 -5.52 27.05
CA VAL A 173 -20.71 -5.91 26.68
C VAL A 173 -20.05 -4.86 25.79
N TYR A 174 -20.81 -4.24 24.88
CA TYR A 174 -20.29 -3.17 24.03
C TYR A 174 -20.20 -1.84 24.78
N VAL A 175 -21.12 -1.56 25.71
CA VAL A 175 -21.04 -0.38 26.57
C VAL A 175 -19.78 -0.43 27.42
N SER A 176 -19.53 -1.55 28.12
CA SER A 176 -18.30 -1.74 28.92
C SER A 176 -17.02 -1.69 28.09
N LEU A 177 -17.05 -2.13 26.83
CA LEU A 177 -15.94 -1.97 25.89
C LEU A 177 -15.66 -0.49 25.57
N ILE A 178 -16.71 0.29 25.30
CA ILE A 178 -16.60 1.72 24.98
C ILE A 178 -16.08 2.50 26.20
N GLU A 179 -16.59 2.18 27.39
CA GLU A 179 -16.18 2.80 28.66
C GLU A 179 -14.75 2.43 29.09
N ALA A 180 -14.18 1.35 28.56
CA ALA A 180 -12.80 0.95 28.86
C ALA A 180 -11.75 1.90 28.28
N CYS A 181 -12.12 2.81 27.37
CA CYS A 181 -11.27 3.88 26.83
C CYS A 181 -9.89 3.40 26.31
N GLY A 182 -9.81 2.18 25.77
CA GLY A 182 -8.59 1.67 25.12
C GLY A 182 -8.46 2.12 23.67
N ASP A 183 -7.26 2.00 23.09
CA ASP A 183 -7.07 2.32 21.67
C ASP A 183 -7.97 1.44 20.78
N PRO A 184 -8.51 2.00 19.68
CA PRO A 184 -9.35 1.25 18.76
C PRO A 184 -8.68 -0.06 18.29
N GLY A 185 -9.33 -1.18 18.57
CA GLY A 185 -8.88 -2.51 18.17
C GLY A 185 -8.12 -3.30 19.24
N ASN A 186 -7.65 -2.70 20.34
CA ASN A 186 -6.86 -3.44 21.35
C ASN A 186 -7.58 -4.65 21.94
N PHE A 187 -8.91 -4.59 22.09
CA PHE A 187 -9.72 -5.67 22.68
C PHE A 187 -10.39 -6.59 21.64
N PHE A 188 -9.98 -6.53 20.37
CA PHE A 188 -10.55 -7.44 19.35
C PHE A 188 -10.42 -8.93 19.71
N PRO A 189 -9.35 -9.42 20.41
CA PRO A 189 -9.24 -10.83 20.77
C PRO A 189 -10.42 -11.34 21.60
N SER A 190 -11.01 -10.48 22.44
CA SER A 190 -12.17 -10.77 23.28
C SER A 190 -13.42 -11.11 22.46
N PHE A 191 -13.49 -10.66 21.20
CA PHE A 191 -14.57 -10.95 20.24
C PHE A 191 -14.17 -11.92 19.12
N SER A 192 -13.00 -12.56 19.25
CA SER A 192 -12.41 -13.38 18.19
C SER A 192 -13.28 -14.56 17.75
N GLU A 193 -14.12 -15.10 18.63
CA GLU A 193 -15.07 -16.15 18.27
C GLU A 193 -16.14 -15.67 17.28
N LEU A 194 -16.63 -14.45 17.45
CA LEU A 194 -17.60 -13.84 16.53
C LEU A 194 -16.96 -13.57 15.17
N GLN A 195 -15.76 -12.98 15.17
CA GLN A 195 -14.99 -12.74 13.95
C GLN A 195 -14.72 -14.04 13.18
N LYS A 196 -14.29 -15.08 13.90
CA LYS A 196 -14.11 -16.42 13.34
C LYS A 196 -15.40 -16.96 12.75
N ASN A 197 -16.50 -16.93 13.52
CA ASN A 197 -17.78 -17.51 13.13
C ASN A 197 -18.40 -16.80 11.93
N PHE A 198 -18.24 -15.47 11.83
CA PHE A 198 -18.70 -14.66 10.71
C PHE A 198 -18.19 -15.15 9.35
N VAL A 199 -16.98 -15.71 9.31
CA VAL A 199 -16.38 -16.27 8.09
C VAL A 199 -16.50 -17.80 8.04
N LYS A 200 -16.34 -18.48 9.19
CA LYS A 200 -16.30 -19.95 9.29
C LYS A 200 -17.58 -20.62 8.79
N TYR A 201 -18.75 -20.03 9.00
CA TYR A 201 -20.04 -20.62 8.61
C TYR A 201 -20.52 -20.18 7.22
N ARG A 202 -19.63 -19.61 6.40
CA ARG A 202 -19.93 -19.24 5.00
C ARG A 202 -19.81 -20.43 4.04
N PRO A 203 -20.52 -20.40 2.89
CA PRO A 203 -20.44 -21.43 1.85
C PRO A 203 -19.00 -21.72 1.39
N THR A 204 -18.73 -22.95 0.97
CA THR A 204 -17.41 -23.40 0.50
C THR A 204 -16.91 -22.59 -0.69
N LYS A 205 -17.81 -22.23 -1.62
CA LYS A 205 -17.49 -21.38 -2.77
C LYS A 205 -17.07 -19.97 -2.36
N LEU A 206 -17.77 -19.37 -1.39
CA LEU A 206 -17.37 -18.07 -0.83
C LEU A 206 -16.00 -18.16 -0.13
N LYS A 207 -15.71 -19.24 0.61
CA LYS A 207 -14.37 -19.48 1.17
C LYS A 207 -13.29 -19.65 0.10
N SER A 208 -13.64 -20.16 -1.08
CA SER A 208 -12.73 -20.28 -2.22
C SER A 208 -12.43 -18.89 -2.81
N LEU A 209 -13.44 -18.03 -2.95
CA LEU A 209 -13.25 -16.62 -3.33
C LEU A 209 -12.40 -15.86 -2.30
N LEU A 210 -12.66 -16.04 -0.99
CA LEU A 210 -11.85 -15.41 0.05
C LEU A 210 -10.38 -15.82 -0.02
N ARG A 211 -10.08 -17.08 -0.37
CA ARG A 211 -8.69 -17.51 -0.61
C ARG A 211 -8.09 -16.78 -1.80
N LEU A 212 -8.84 -16.65 -2.89
CA LEU A 212 -8.38 -15.95 -4.10
C LEU A 212 -8.02 -14.48 -3.79
N ILE A 213 -8.92 -13.77 -3.10
CA ILE A 213 -8.71 -12.37 -2.69
C ILE A 213 -7.53 -12.24 -1.75
N LYS A 214 -7.40 -13.13 -0.75
CA LYS A 214 -6.25 -13.13 0.16
C LYS A 214 -4.94 -13.37 -0.57
N HIS A 215 -4.91 -14.31 -1.52
CA HIS A 215 -3.73 -14.57 -2.33
C HIS A 215 -3.36 -13.34 -3.18
N TRP A 216 -4.34 -12.73 -3.86
CA TRP A 216 -4.16 -11.48 -4.61
C TRP A 216 -3.60 -10.36 -3.72
N TYR A 217 -4.12 -10.19 -2.51
CA TYR A 217 -3.65 -9.18 -1.55
C TYR A 217 -2.22 -9.47 -1.05
N GLN A 218 -1.91 -10.74 -0.78
CA GLN A 218 -0.58 -11.16 -0.30
C GLN A 218 0.50 -11.12 -1.39
N GLU A 219 0.14 -11.35 -2.66
CA GLU A 219 1.09 -11.27 -3.77
C GLU A 219 1.63 -9.86 -4.00
N ARG A 220 1.15 -8.82 -3.26
CA ARG A 220 1.50 -7.38 -3.38
C ARG A 220 1.65 -6.99 -4.83
N ALA A 221 0.60 -6.42 -5.45
CA ALA A 221 0.52 -6.20 -6.90
C ALA A 221 1.91 -6.03 -7.55
N ARG A 222 2.25 -7.06 -8.32
CA ARG A 222 3.54 -7.16 -8.99
C ARG A 222 3.75 -5.92 -9.83
N ASP A 223 5.00 -5.58 -10.07
CA ASP A 223 5.30 -4.56 -11.06
C ASP A 223 4.66 -5.00 -12.38
N ILE A 224 3.84 -4.13 -12.95
CA ILE A 224 3.18 -4.34 -14.22
C ILE A 224 4.01 -3.69 -15.31
N GLU A 225 3.97 -4.29 -16.50
CA GLU A 225 4.58 -3.68 -17.67
C GLU A 225 3.63 -2.60 -18.21
N VAL A 226 4.09 -1.35 -18.19
CA VAL A 226 3.37 -0.20 -18.71
C VAL A 226 4.10 0.32 -19.94
N THR A 227 3.39 0.32 -21.07
CA THR A 227 3.87 0.95 -22.30
C THR A 227 3.35 2.38 -22.37
N VAL A 228 4.27 3.34 -22.42
CA VAL A 228 4.02 4.76 -22.53
C VAL A 228 4.25 5.19 -23.98
N GLU A 229 3.19 5.61 -24.66
CA GLU A 229 3.27 6.13 -26.03
C GLU A 229 3.90 7.54 -26.06
N ARG A 230 4.90 7.74 -26.93
CA ARG A 230 5.65 9.00 -27.06
C ARG A 230 5.49 9.61 -28.45
N TRP A 231 5.35 10.94 -28.55
CA TRP A 231 5.20 11.62 -29.84
C TRP A 231 6.54 11.70 -30.59
N GLY A 232 6.64 11.07 -31.76
CA GLY A 232 7.85 11.11 -32.59
C GLY A 232 9.03 10.28 -32.08
N PHE A 233 8.83 9.49 -31.03
CA PHE A 233 9.82 8.56 -30.46
C PHE A 233 9.23 7.16 -30.33
N PRO A 234 10.06 6.10 -30.28
CA PRO A 234 9.58 4.75 -29.97
C PRO A 234 8.82 4.72 -28.65
N ASP A 235 7.86 3.82 -28.47
CA ASP A 235 7.19 3.64 -27.17
C ASP A 235 8.21 3.30 -26.08
N LEU A 236 7.94 3.75 -24.85
CA LEU A 236 8.76 3.43 -23.68
C LEU A 236 8.03 2.39 -22.83
N THR A 237 8.66 1.25 -22.61
CA THR A 237 8.12 0.21 -21.72
C THR A 237 8.85 0.24 -20.39
N LEU A 238 8.09 0.30 -19.29
CA LEU A 238 8.62 0.34 -17.92
C LEU A 238 7.90 -0.68 -17.05
N TRP A 239 8.64 -1.25 -16.11
CA TRP A 239 8.08 -2.02 -15.00
C TRP A 239 7.76 -1.08 -13.85
N VAL A 240 6.49 -1.02 -13.44
CA VAL A 240 6.01 -0.10 -12.40
C VAL A 240 5.09 -0.82 -11.43
N ASN A 241 5.24 -0.54 -10.13
CA ASN A 241 4.28 -1.05 -9.16
C ASN A 241 2.96 -0.28 -9.31
N PRO A 242 1.79 -0.94 -9.46
CA PRO A 242 0.54 -0.21 -9.67
C PRO A 242 0.09 0.60 -8.44
N TYR A 243 0.67 0.35 -7.26
CA TYR A 243 0.44 1.15 -6.05
C TYR A 243 1.48 2.27 -5.85
N GLU A 244 2.52 2.36 -6.68
CA GLU A 244 3.39 3.54 -6.69
C GLU A 244 2.63 4.77 -7.17
N SER A 245 3.00 5.93 -6.63
CA SER A 245 2.39 7.18 -7.06
C SER A 245 2.70 7.46 -8.53
N ILE A 246 1.76 8.07 -9.25
CA ILE A 246 1.94 8.54 -10.61
C ILE A 246 3.12 9.54 -10.68
N LYS A 247 3.41 10.28 -9.60
CA LYS A 247 4.62 11.12 -9.51
C LYS A 247 5.90 10.29 -9.65
N THR A 248 6.02 9.20 -8.89
CA THR A 248 7.17 8.28 -8.94
C THR A 248 7.32 7.64 -10.32
N ILE A 249 6.21 7.29 -10.97
CA ILE A 249 6.22 6.77 -12.33
C ILE A 249 6.73 7.83 -13.33
N LYS A 250 6.31 9.10 -13.17
CA LYS A 250 6.82 10.22 -13.99
C LYS A 250 8.32 10.45 -13.81
N GLU A 251 8.80 10.35 -12.57
CA GLU A 251 10.24 10.43 -12.26
C GLU A 251 11.03 9.29 -12.93
N LYS A 252 10.50 8.05 -12.93
CA LYS A 252 11.10 6.91 -13.67
C LYS A 252 11.14 7.15 -15.18
N ILE A 253 10.05 7.68 -15.76
CA ILE A 253 10.02 8.08 -17.18
C ILE A 253 11.08 9.15 -17.45
N GLN A 254 11.22 10.13 -16.56
CA GLN A 254 12.20 11.22 -16.68
C GLN A 254 13.64 10.71 -16.66
N GLY A 255 13.96 9.77 -15.76
CA GLY A 255 15.30 9.18 -15.67
C GLY A 255 15.68 8.31 -16.87
N SER A 256 14.69 7.78 -17.59
CA SER A 256 14.89 6.92 -18.77
C SER A 256 14.95 7.68 -20.11
N ALA A 257 14.72 9.00 -20.12
CA ALA A 257 14.64 9.81 -21.34
C ALA A 257 15.34 11.17 -21.18
N ALA A 258 15.88 11.71 -22.27
CA ALA A 258 16.52 13.04 -22.32
C ALA A 258 15.52 14.20 -22.25
N TYR A 259 14.61 14.20 -21.27
CA TYR A 259 13.56 15.21 -21.09
C TYR A 259 13.56 15.79 -19.67
N SER A 260 13.50 17.12 -19.57
CA SER A 260 13.42 17.88 -18.31
C SER A 260 12.08 18.62 -18.10
N GLY A 261 11.04 18.30 -18.90
CA GLY A 261 9.73 18.97 -18.87
C GLY A 261 8.66 18.30 -17.99
N LEU A 262 7.60 19.06 -17.66
CA LEU A 262 6.42 18.60 -16.91
C LEU A 262 5.64 17.52 -17.69
N GLN A 263 5.47 16.34 -17.08
CA GLN A 263 4.78 15.20 -17.69
C GLN A 263 3.29 15.14 -17.30
N ARG A 264 2.39 15.07 -18.30
CA ARG A 264 0.98 14.67 -18.10
C ARG A 264 0.76 13.29 -18.71
N LEU A 265 0.19 12.39 -17.92
CA LEU A 265 -0.13 11.02 -18.32
C LEU A 265 -1.65 10.89 -18.34
N SER A 266 -2.19 10.24 -19.36
CA SER A 266 -3.61 9.89 -19.44
C SER A 266 -3.78 8.41 -19.70
N PHE A 267 -4.90 7.87 -19.26
CA PHE A 267 -5.30 6.49 -19.51
C PHE A 267 -6.70 6.48 -20.14
N GLN A 268 -6.91 5.58 -21.10
CA GLN A 268 -8.19 5.42 -21.77
C GLN A 268 -8.38 3.95 -22.14
N GLU A 269 -9.44 3.34 -21.64
CA GLU A 269 -9.84 2.01 -22.09
C GLU A 269 -10.55 2.11 -23.45
N PRO A 270 -10.48 1.08 -24.31
CA PRO A 270 -11.21 1.06 -25.56
C PRO A 270 -12.72 1.28 -25.32
N GLY A 271 -13.27 2.38 -25.85
CA GLY A 271 -14.68 2.75 -25.68
C GLY A 271 -15.00 3.58 -24.42
N SER A 272 -14.02 3.92 -23.58
CA SER A 272 -14.20 4.82 -22.44
C SER A 272 -13.75 6.26 -22.74
N GLU A 273 -14.20 7.21 -21.92
CA GLU A 273 -13.61 8.56 -21.90
C GLU A 273 -12.17 8.52 -21.39
N ARG A 274 -11.35 9.47 -21.84
CA ARG A 274 -9.94 9.62 -21.44
C ARG A 274 -9.85 10.21 -20.04
N GLN A 275 -9.09 9.56 -19.17
CA GLN A 275 -8.87 9.99 -17.79
C GLN A 275 -7.45 10.50 -17.59
N LEU A 276 -7.31 11.64 -16.90
CA LEU A 276 -6.00 12.20 -16.55
C LEU A 276 -5.46 11.56 -15.27
N LEU A 277 -4.23 11.06 -15.33
CA LEU A 277 -3.54 10.45 -14.19
C LEU A 277 -2.93 11.55 -13.30
N LYS A 278 -3.51 11.71 -12.11
CA LYS A 278 -3.12 12.71 -11.11
C LYS A 278 -1.86 12.25 -10.38
N SER A 279 -0.89 13.15 -10.21
CA SER A 279 0.41 12.81 -9.60
C SER A 279 0.33 12.24 -8.17
N ARG A 280 -0.74 12.56 -7.41
CA ARG A 280 -0.96 12.08 -6.04
C ARG A 280 -1.67 10.71 -5.98
N SER A 281 -2.24 10.26 -7.09
CA SER A 281 -2.89 8.96 -7.21
C SER A 281 -1.88 7.88 -7.62
N CYS A 282 -2.30 6.62 -7.64
CA CYS A 282 -1.57 5.47 -8.17
C CYS A 282 -2.34 4.84 -9.34
N LEU A 283 -1.72 3.93 -10.09
CA LEU A 283 -2.39 3.24 -11.21
C LEU A 283 -3.59 2.40 -10.73
N ALA A 284 -3.48 1.82 -9.54
CA ALA A 284 -4.57 1.08 -8.90
C ALA A 284 -5.82 1.93 -8.63
N ASP A 285 -5.68 3.24 -8.35
CA ASP A 285 -6.84 4.15 -8.18
C ASP A 285 -7.67 4.27 -9.46
N TYR A 286 -7.07 3.98 -10.61
CA TYR A 286 -7.70 4.01 -11.93
C TYR A 286 -8.06 2.61 -12.44
N GLY A 287 -7.95 1.57 -11.61
CA GLY A 287 -8.28 0.20 -12.00
C GLY A 287 -7.20 -0.50 -12.84
N ILE A 288 -5.99 0.06 -12.94
CA ILE A 288 -4.92 -0.48 -13.78
C ILE A 288 -4.07 -1.45 -12.96
N PHE A 289 -4.29 -2.75 -13.18
CA PHE A 289 -3.66 -3.84 -12.41
C PHE A 289 -2.94 -4.89 -13.27
N PHE A 290 -2.90 -4.69 -14.59
CA PHE A 290 -2.29 -5.62 -15.54
C PHE A 290 -1.59 -4.84 -16.65
N ASN A 291 -0.78 -5.54 -17.46
CA ASN A 291 -0.03 -4.93 -18.56
C ASN A 291 -0.98 -4.11 -19.44
N SER A 292 -0.76 -2.80 -19.43
CA SER A 292 -1.68 -1.83 -20.02
C SER A 292 -0.88 -0.84 -20.86
N ARG A 293 -1.44 -0.47 -22.01
CA ARG A 293 -0.92 0.62 -22.81
C ARG A 293 -1.50 1.92 -22.26
N ILE A 294 -0.65 2.72 -21.61
CA ILE A 294 -1.05 4.05 -21.15
C ILE A 294 -0.76 4.99 -22.32
N SER A 295 -1.80 5.23 -23.13
CA SER A 295 -1.70 6.08 -24.31
C SER A 295 -1.68 7.57 -23.94
N ARG A 296 -0.68 8.24 -24.53
CA ARG A 296 -0.48 9.69 -24.71
C ARG A 296 0.14 10.46 -23.52
N LEU A 297 1.45 10.67 -23.63
CA LEU A 297 2.11 11.88 -23.12
C LEU A 297 1.52 13.09 -23.86
N GLU A 298 0.61 13.83 -23.23
CA GLU A 298 0.47 15.25 -23.56
C GLU A 298 1.56 15.99 -22.80
N THR A 299 2.74 16.11 -23.40
CA THR A 299 3.63 17.23 -23.09
C THR A 299 2.85 18.48 -23.52
N VAL A 300 2.00 19.00 -22.65
CA VAL A 300 1.51 20.36 -22.83
C VAL A 300 2.75 21.22 -22.74
N SER A 301 3.12 21.71 -23.91
CA SER A 301 4.08 22.75 -24.24
C SER A 301 4.62 23.51 -23.03
N THR A 302 5.95 23.67 -22.93
CA THR A 302 6.56 24.67 -22.04
C THR A 302 6.28 26.12 -22.47
N GLU A 303 5.31 26.28 -23.38
CA GLU A 303 4.86 27.52 -23.97
C GLU A 303 4.08 28.32 -22.94
N ILE A 304 4.76 29.36 -22.45
CA ILE A 304 4.17 30.42 -21.68
C ILE A 304 3.64 31.48 -22.64
N GLN A 305 2.62 32.21 -22.21
CA GLN A 305 2.14 33.38 -22.89
C GLN A 305 2.80 34.61 -22.28
N VAL A 306 3.63 35.32 -23.05
CA VAL A 306 4.22 36.60 -22.63
C VAL A 306 3.59 37.75 -23.39
N PHE A 307 3.42 38.89 -22.72
CA PHE A 307 2.87 40.10 -23.32
C PHE A 307 4.01 41.05 -23.67
N VAL A 308 4.04 41.54 -24.90
CA VAL A 308 5.02 42.53 -25.32
C VAL A 308 4.33 43.88 -25.47
N LYS A 309 4.68 44.83 -24.61
CA LYS A 309 4.13 46.18 -24.55
C LYS A 309 4.96 47.15 -25.39
N LYS A 310 4.29 47.91 -26.26
CA LYS A 310 4.86 48.97 -27.09
C LYS A 310 4.81 50.34 -26.39
N HIS A 311 5.53 51.31 -26.93
CA HIS A 311 5.52 52.71 -26.47
C HIS A 311 4.17 53.43 -26.68
N ASP A 312 3.33 52.97 -27.60
CA ASP A 312 1.96 53.49 -27.84
C ASP A 312 0.93 53.00 -26.80
N GLY A 313 1.35 52.14 -25.86
CA GLY A 313 0.53 51.61 -24.77
C GLY A 313 -0.11 50.25 -25.05
N GLY A 314 -0.11 49.76 -26.29
CA GLY A 314 -0.68 48.46 -26.65
C GLY A 314 0.22 47.28 -26.29
N SER A 315 -0.37 46.16 -25.86
CA SER A 315 0.33 44.89 -25.63
C SER A 315 -0.16 43.79 -26.57
N HIS A 316 0.75 42.92 -27.01
CA HIS A 316 0.43 41.76 -27.83
C HIS A 316 0.92 40.49 -27.15
N ALA A 317 0.10 39.45 -27.17
CA ALA A 317 0.45 38.16 -26.58
C ALA A 317 1.24 37.29 -27.56
N TYR A 318 2.32 36.68 -27.06
CA TYR A 318 3.21 35.76 -27.77
C TYR A 318 3.31 34.46 -27.00
N ALA A 319 3.14 33.36 -27.70
CA ALA A 319 3.27 32.02 -27.14
C ALA A 319 4.71 31.54 -27.41
N ILE A 320 5.47 31.29 -26.34
CA ILE A 320 6.89 30.94 -26.43
C ILE A 320 7.34 30.01 -25.30
N GLU A 321 8.25 29.09 -25.60
CA GLU A 321 8.79 28.19 -24.59
C GLU A 321 9.75 28.90 -23.62
N LEU A 322 9.64 28.60 -22.31
CA LEU A 322 10.52 29.19 -21.29
C LEU A 322 12.03 28.95 -21.54
N ASN A 323 12.37 27.83 -22.16
CA ASN A 323 13.74 27.46 -22.51
C ASN A 323 14.24 28.07 -23.83
N SER A 324 13.37 28.77 -24.58
CA SER A 324 13.76 29.47 -25.80
C SER A 324 14.68 30.65 -25.51
N VAL A 325 15.58 30.93 -26.46
CA VAL A 325 16.42 32.12 -26.44
C VAL A 325 15.62 33.37 -26.80
N VAL A 326 15.99 34.53 -26.25
CA VAL A 326 15.32 35.83 -26.49
C VAL A 326 15.22 36.15 -27.99
N TRP A 327 16.21 35.73 -28.79
CA TRP A 327 16.17 35.85 -30.24
C TRP A 327 14.91 35.24 -30.89
N ALA A 328 14.41 34.11 -30.37
CA ALA A 328 13.22 33.45 -30.90
C ALA A 328 11.96 34.32 -30.70
N LEU A 329 11.85 34.99 -29.55
CA LEU A 329 10.77 35.95 -29.29
C LEU A 329 10.83 37.15 -30.24
N LYS A 330 12.03 37.70 -30.44
CA LYS A 330 12.23 38.84 -31.34
C LYS A 330 11.85 38.52 -32.78
N ARG A 331 12.13 37.30 -33.23
CA ARG A 331 11.73 36.83 -34.56
C ARG A 331 10.21 36.71 -34.69
N GLN A 332 9.51 36.26 -33.64
CA GLN A 332 8.04 36.27 -33.64
C GLN A 332 7.47 37.70 -33.68
N ILE A 333 8.10 38.63 -32.96
CA ILE A 333 7.73 40.05 -33.00
C ILE A 333 7.94 40.63 -34.40
N GLU A 334 9.07 40.33 -35.05
CA GLU A 334 9.37 40.77 -36.42
C GLU A 334 8.33 40.24 -37.42
N TYR A 335 8.01 38.94 -37.33
CA TYR A 335 6.99 38.33 -38.19
C TYR A 335 5.60 38.97 -38.02
N ARG A 336 5.19 39.26 -36.77
CA ARG A 336 3.87 39.83 -36.49
C ARG A 336 3.76 41.33 -36.70
N GLN A 337 4.84 42.07 -36.42
CA GLN A 337 4.82 43.54 -36.34
C GLN A 337 5.66 44.22 -37.43
N GLY A 338 6.43 43.46 -38.22
CA GLY A 338 7.30 43.99 -39.27
C GLY A 338 8.54 44.73 -38.77
N LEU A 339 8.79 44.77 -37.45
CA LEU A 339 9.93 45.46 -36.86
C LEU A 339 11.19 44.57 -36.92
N PRO A 340 12.26 44.96 -37.64
CA PRO A 340 13.44 44.11 -37.78
C PRO A 340 14.07 43.72 -36.44
N THR A 341 14.43 42.45 -36.28
CA THR A 341 15.03 41.92 -35.02
C THR A 341 16.21 42.76 -34.50
N LYS A 342 17.04 43.30 -35.40
CA LYS A 342 18.18 44.18 -35.08
C LYS A 342 17.79 45.50 -34.43
N GLN A 343 16.59 46.02 -34.73
CA GLN A 343 16.05 47.26 -34.18
C GLN A 343 15.29 47.04 -32.86
N GLN A 344 15.02 45.78 -32.49
CA GLN A 344 14.28 45.44 -31.28
C GLN A 344 15.18 45.40 -30.03
N GLN A 345 14.72 46.05 -28.96
CA GLN A 345 15.25 45.91 -27.61
C GLN A 345 14.12 45.50 -26.66
N LEU A 346 14.28 44.32 -26.03
CA LEU A 346 13.33 43.80 -25.04
C LEU A 346 13.89 44.03 -23.64
N GLN A 347 13.01 44.41 -22.71
CA GLN A 347 13.35 44.66 -21.32
C GLN A 347 12.35 43.97 -20.38
N PHE A 348 12.86 43.40 -19.29
CA PHE A 348 12.06 42.82 -18.20
C PHE A 348 12.60 43.29 -16.85
N GLN A 349 11.73 43.77 -15.95
CA GLN A 349 12.11 44.26 -14.61
C GLN A 349 13.27 45.27 -14.59
N GLY A 350 13.44 46.05 -15.65
CA GLY A 350 14.55 47.01 -15.77
C GLY A 350 15.80 46.48 -16.49
N GLU A 351 15.91 45.16 -16.72
CA GLU A 351 17.05 44.54 -17.39
C GLU A 351 16.83 44.33 -18.90
N VAL A 352 17.85 44.63 -19.70
CA VAL A 352 17.82 44.41 -21.16
C VAL A 352 18.11 42.94 -21.47
N LEU A 353 17.25 42.33 -22.27
CA LEU A 353 17.35 40.93 -22.63
C LEU A 353 18.35 40.71 -23.78
N HIS A 354 19.25 39.75 -23.59
CA HIS A 354 20.30 39.38 -24.56
C HIS A 354 19.86 38.23 -25.47
N ASP A 355 20.15 38.35 -26.77
CA ASP A 355 19.63 37.46 -27.82
C ASP A 355 19.95 35.98 -27.62
N SER A 356 21.14 35.67 -27.11
CA SER A 356 21.62 34.29 -26.86
C SER A 356 21.15 33.71 -25.52
N GLN A 357 20.52 34.51 -24.66
CA GLN A 357 20.11 34.10 -23.32
C GLN A 357 18.69 33.52 -23.33
N ARG A 358 18.43 32.53 -22.46
CA ARG A 358 17.10 31.90 -22.34
C ARG A 358 16.14 32.80 -21.56
N LEU A 359 14.85 32.78 -21.90
CA LEU A 359 13.83 33.58 -21.20
C LEU A 359 13.75 33.23 -19.70
N GLY A 360 13.80 31.95 -19.34
CA GLY A 360 13.77 31.52 -17.94
C GLY A 360 14.98 31.95 -17.09
N TYR A 361 16.09 32.37 -17.70
CA TYR A 361 17.24 32.92 -16.96
C TYR A 361 16.88 34.25 -16.26
N TYR A 362 16.02 35.05 -16.89
CA TYR A 362 15.56 36.32 -16.35
C TYR A 362 14.39 36.17 -15.37
N GLY A 363 14.04 34.94 -14.99
CA GLY A 363 12.90 34.66 -14.12
C GLY A 363 11.54 34.98 -14.74
N ILE A 364 11.45 35.11 -16.07
CA ILE A 364 10.20 35.36 -16.79
C ILE A 364 9.26 34.17 -16.61
N GLN A 365 8.00 34.45 -16.29
CA GLN A 365 6.94 33.47 -16.07
C GLN A 365 5.78 33.68 -17.05
N ASP A 366 4.79 32.79 -16.95
CA ASP A 366 3.56 32.91 -17.71
C ASP A 366 2.80 34.20 -17.39
N SER A 367 2.24 34.82 -18.42
CA SER A 367 1.55 36.11 -18.38
C SER A 367 2.40 37.33 -18.02
N ASP A 368 3.72 37.21 -17.99
CA ASP A 368 4.60 38.36 -17.76
C ASP A 368 4.61 39.34 -18.92
N THR A 369 4.86 40.62 -18.62
CA THR A 369 4.92 41.71 -19.61
C THR A 369 6.35 42.19 -19.83
N LEU A 370 6.79 42.15 -21.08
CA LEU A 370 8.06 42.66 -21.58
C LEU A 370 7.85 44.00 -22.27
N VAL A 371 8.79 44.93 -22.10
CA VAL A 371 8.76 46.22 -22.79
C VAL A 371 9.59 46.14 -24.07
N LEU A 372 9.02 46.54 -25.20
CA LEU A 372 9.69 46.62 -26.49
C LEU A 372 9.99 48.09 -26.84
N SER A 373 11.27 48.40 -26.98
CA SER A 373 11.77 49.68 -27.48
C SER A 373 12.50 49.53 -28.81
N VAL A 374 12.55 50.61 -29.58
CA VAL A 374 13.25 50.68 -30.87
C VAL A 374 14.63 51.28 -30.64
N LYS A 375 15.68 50.57 -31.05
CA LYS A 375 17.04 51.12 -31.07
C LYS A 375 17.13 52.20 -32.16
N ALA A 376 17.55 53.41 -31.81
CA ALA A 376 17.81 54.45 -32.79
C ALA A 376 18.92 54.00 -33.75
N GLN A 377 18.68 54.07 -35.06
CA GLN A 377 19.74 53.92 -36.05
C GLN A 377 20.63 55.16 -36.01
N PHE A 378 21.91 55.00 -35.74
CA PHE A 378 22.90 55.92 -36.31
C PHE A 378 23.06 55.54 -37.78
N PRO A 379 22.96 56.48 -38.73
CA PRO A 379 23.30 56.18 -40.12
C PRO A 379 24.78 55.76 -40.19
N ALA A 380 25.04 54.73 -41.00
CA ALA A 380 26.39 54.26 -41.26
C ALA A 380 27.22 55.36 -41.91
N SER A 381 28.41 55.60 -41.35
CA SER A 381 29.54 56.25 -42.04
C SER A 381 30.46 55.17 -42.59
#